data_AF-A0A2E7R8I0-F1
#
_entry.id   AF-A0A2E7R8I0-F1
#
_cell.length_a   1.000
_cell.length_b   1.000
_cell.length_c   1.000
_cell.angle_alpha   90.00
_cell.angle_beta   90.00
_cell.angle_gamma   90.00
#
_symmetry.space_group_name_H-M   'P 1'
#
loop_
_entity.id
_entity.type
_entity.pdbx_description
1 polymer ?
#
loop_
_entity_poly.entity_id
_entity_poly.type
_entity_poly.pdbx_seq_one_letter_code
_entity_poly.pdbx_strand_id
1 'polypeptide(L)' 'MPKKPETQVWRGLAAERPNILLIFADDLGYEALNCYGGLDYETPSLDKLARDGMRFTRCYTSSQG' A
#
# COMPACT_ATOMS: atom_id res chain seq x y z
N MET A 1 1.55 39.16 -0.92
CA MET A 1 1.59 37.73 -0.54
C MET A 1 0.71 36.95 -1.53
N PRO A 2 1.25 36.02 -2.33
CA PRO A 2 0.42 35.17 -3.17
C PRO A 2 -0.44 34.26 -2.28
N LYS A 3 -1.74 34.21 -2.55
CA LYS A 3 -2.65 33.27 -1.89
C LYS A 3 -2.17 31.85 -2.21
N LYS A 4 -2.01 30.99 -1.20
CA LYS A 4 -1.75 29.55 -1.42
C LYS A 4 -2.86 29.01 -2.34
N PRO A 5 -2.53 28.20 -3.36
CA PRO A 5 -3.56 27.55 -4.16
C PRO A 5 -4.47 26.77 -3.20
N GLU A 6 -5.77 27.02 -3.32
CA GLU A 6 -6.81 26.30 -2.60
C GLU A 6 -6.59 24.79 -2.78
N THR A 7 -6.58 24.04 -1.69
CA THR A 7 -6.37 22.59 -1.70
C THR A 7 -7.45 21.93 -2.55
N GLN A 8 -7.10 21.58 -3.78
CA GLN A 8 -8.00 20.89 -4.70
C GLN A 8 -8.22 19.46 -4.18
N VAL A 9 -9.39 19.23 -3.59
CA VAL A 9 -9.79 17.91 -3.11
C VAL A 9 -10.28 17.12 -4.32
N TRP A 10 -9.53 16.09 -4.74
CA TRP A 10 -9.97 15.16 -5.79
C TRP A 10 -11.10 14.29 -5.24
N ARG A 11 -12.35 14.75 -5.34
CA ARG A 11 -13.52 13.90 -5.11
C ARG A 11 -13.74 13.04 -6.35
N GLY A 12 -13.33 11.78 -6.28
CA GLY A 12 -13.80 10.79 -7.24
C GLY A 12 -15.32 10.64 -7.11
N LEU A 13 -16.05 10.86 -8.21
CA LEU A 13 -17.41 10.33 -8.34
C LEU A 13 -17.34 8.80 -8.18
N ALA A 14 -18.40 8.18 -7.67
CA ALA A 14 -18.53 6.72 -7.72
C ALA A 14 -18.55 6.29 -9.19
N ALA A 15 -17.37 6.01 -9.73
CA ALA A 15 -17.20 5.63 -11.11
C ALA A 15 -17.67 4.18 -11.26
N GLU A 16 -18.37 3.88 -12.36
CA GLU A 16 -18.77 2.50 -12.71
C GLU A 16 -17.59 1.53 -12.77
N ARG A 17 -16.37 2.07 -12.90
CA ARG A 17 -15.11 1.34 -12.89
C ARG A 17 -14.32 1.69 -11.64
N PRO A 18 -13.79 0.68 -10.90
CA PRO A 18 -12.96 0.95 -9.74
C PRO A 18 -11.66 1.63 -10.14
N ASN A 19 -11.15 2.50 -9.26
CA ASN A 19 -9.79 3.01 -9.38
C ASN A 19 -8.79 1.93 -8.91
N ILE A 20 -7.66 1.83 -9.58
CA ILE A 20 -6.57 0.92 -9.20
C ILE A 20 -5.37 1.76 -8.73
N LEU A 21 -4.93 1.53 -7.49
CA LEU A 21 -3.69 2.09 -6.95
C LEU A 21 -2.70 0.94 -6.73
N LEU A 22 -1.61 0.94 -7.48
CA LEU A 22 -0.50 0.00 -7.28
C LEU A 22 0.60 0.70 -6.47
N ILE A 23 0.88 0.16 -5.28
CA ILE A 23 2.03 0.56 -4.47
C ILE A 23 3.07 -0.54 -4.60
N PHE A 24 4.27 -0.18 -5.04
CA PHE A 24 5.39 -1.09 -5.22
C PHE A 24 6.60 -0.56 -4.46
N ALA A 25 7.26 -1.43 -3.71
CA ALA A 25 8.47 -1.14 -2.96
C ALA A 25 9.58 -2.05 -3.45
N ASP A 26 10.76 -1.47 -3.67
CA ASP A 26 11.96 -2.19 -4.08
C ASP A 26 12.61 -2.87 -2.87
N ASP A 27 13.18 -4.07 -3.08
CA ASP A 27 13.88 -4.86 -2.06
C ASP A 27 13.14 -5.04 -0.71
N LEU A 28 11.80 -5.09 -0.73
CA LEU A 28 11.01 -5.31 0.48
C LEU A 28 10.91 -6.80 0.83
N GLY A 29 11.64 -7.21 1.86
CA GLY A 29 11.56 -8.56 2.44
C GLY A 29 10.24 -8.82 3.18
N TYR A 30 9.84 -10.10 3.23
CA TYR A 30 8.61 -10.54 3.91
C TYR A 30 8.64 -10.25 5.42
N GLU A 31 9.81 -10.44 6.02
CA GLU A 31 10.12 -10.23 7.43
C GLU A 31 10.10 -8.76 7.86
N ALA A 32 10.12 -7.81 6.92
CA ALA A 32 10.12 -6.38 7.23
C ALA A 32 8.75 -5.85 7.67
N LEU A 33 7.67 -6.64 7.54
CA LEU A 33 6.31 -6.20 7.80
C LEU A 33 5.69 -6.90 9.02
N ASN A 34 5.08 -6.11 9.92
CA ASN A 34 4.39 -6.62 11.10
C ASN A 34 3.27 -7.60 10.74
N CYS A 35 2.51 -7.30 9.69
CA CYS A 35 1.45 -8.18 9.22
C CYS A 35 1.97 -9.54 8.71
N TYR A 36 3.27 -9.75 8.60
CA TYR A 36 3.87 -11.05 8.28
C TYR A 36 4.68 -11.65 9.43
N GLY A 37 4.66 -11.01 10.61
CA GLY A 37 5.36 -11.44 11.82
C GLY A 37 6.71 -10.76 12.04
N GLY A 38 7.06 -9.75 11.24
CA GLY A 38 8.20 -8.87 11.51
C GLY A 38 8.03 -8.12 12.83
N LEU A 39 9.14 -7.86 13.52
CA LEU A 39 9.15 -7.16 14.81
C LEU A 39 10.05 -5.91 14.82
N ASP A 40 10.82 -5.70 13.75
CA ASP A 40 11.85 -4.65 13.71
C ASP A 40 11.28 -3.27 13.33
N TYR A 41 10.11 -3.21 12.68
CA TYR A 41 9.54 -1.97 12.14
C TYR A 41 8.04 -1.85 12.38
N GLU A 42 7.56 -0.66 12.73
CA GLU A 42 6.13 -0.40 12.81
C GLU A 42 5.54 -0.09 11.43
N THR A 43 4.62 -0.94 10.95
CA THR A 43 3.98 -0.80 9.64
C THR A 43 2.45 -0.62 9.70
N PRO A 44 1.91 0.30 10.53
CA PRO A 44 0.48 0.33 10.86
C PRO A 44 -0.45 0.54 9.65
N SER A 45 -0.02 1.30 8.64
CA SER A 45 -0.79 1.48 7.40
C SER A 45 -0.90 0.20 6.59
N LEU A 46 0.18 -0.58 6.49
CA LEU A 46 0.20 -1.86 5.79
C LEU A 46 -0.52 -2.95 6.60
N ASP A 47 -0.44 -2.89 7.93
CA ASP A 47 -1.16 -3.80 8.82
C ASP A 47 -2.67 -3.62 8.69
N LYS A 48 -3.13 -2.37 8.62
CA LYS A 48 -4.53 -2.05 8.35
C LYS A 48 -4.96 -2.53 6.97
N LEU A 49 -4.15 -2.33 5.92
CA LEU A 49 -4.46 -2.83 4.57
C LEU A 49 -4.58 -4.36 4.54
N ALA A 50 -3.69 -5.07 5.24
CA ALA A 50 -3.73 -6.53 5.33
C ALA A 50 -4.95 -7.04 6.11
N ARG A 51 -5.36 -6.34 7.18
CA ARG A 51 -6.53 -6.67 8.00
C ARG A 51 -7.86 -6.38 7.29
N ASP A 52 -7.94 -5.25 6.60
CA ASP A 52 -9.19 -4.77 5.96
C ASP A 52 -9.34 -5.33 4.53
N GLY A 53 -8.31 -5.99 4.01
CA GLY A 53 -8.26 -6.55 2.66
C GLY A 53 -7.87 -8.03 2.63
N MET A 54 -7.05 -8.39 1.65
CA MET A 54 -6.54 -9.74 1.47
C MET A 54 -5.02 -9.74 1.60
N ARG A 55 -4.49 -10.67 2.39
CA ARG A 55 -3.05 -10.86 2.61
C ARG A 55 -2.59 -12.20 2.02
N PHE A 56 -1.58 -12.17 1.17
CA PHE A 56 -1.00 -13.38 0.57
C PHE A 56 0.22 -13.86 1.35
N THR A 57 0.10 -14.97 2.07
CA THR A 57 1.24 -15.56 2.83
C THR A 57 2.13 -16.48 2.01
N ARG A 58 1.82 -16.63 0.70
CA ARG A 58 2.55 -17.46 -0.27
C ARG A 58 2.66 -16.73 -1.61
N CYS A 59 3.22 -15.52 -1.59
CA CYS A 59 3.51 -14.71 -2.76
C CYS A 59 5.01 -14.83 -3.07
N TYR A 60 5.35 -15.35 -4.25
CA TYR A 60 6.74 -15.59 -4.64
C TYR A 60 7.06 -14.79 -5.89
N THR A 61 8.29 -14.27 -5.95
CA THR A 61 8.83 -13.67 -7.16
C THR A 61 9.50 -14.76 -7.99
N SER A 62 9.23 -14.80 -9.30
CA SER A 62 10.00 -15.64 -10.22
C SER A 62 11.17 -14.83 -10.74
N SER A 63 12.38 -15.13 -10.27
CA SER A 63 13.60 -14.67 -10.94
C SER A 63 14.05 -15.76 -11.91
N GLN A 64 14.01 -15.48 -13.21
CA GLN A 64 14.83 -16.25 -14.15
C GLN A 64 16.27 -15.77 -13.95
N GLY A 65 17.19 -16.70 -13.73
CA GLY A 65 18.63 -16.43 -13.86
C GLY A 65 19.00 -16.17 -15.30
#